data_AF-A0A165TCE3-F1
#
_entry.id   AF-A0A165TCE3-F1
#
_cell.length_a   1.000
_cell.length_b   1.000
_cell.length_c   1.000
_cell.angle_alpha   90.00
_cell.angle_beta   90.00
_cell.angle_gamma   90.00
#
_symmetry.space_group_name_H-M   'P 1'
#
loop_
_entity.id
_entity.type
_entity.pdbx_description
1 polymer ?
#
loop_
_entity_poly.entity_id
_entity_poly.type
_entity_poly.pdbx_seq_one_letter_code
_entity_poly.pdbx_strand_id
1 'polypeptide(L)'
;MSAADQSLKDNISLLSRSLTVKTVDYRDETLRKDVFDHISTTILPHVPAQDCPPLPVLAYAIRTITKPDFLPNEIPELLTLLGHVNIARKMAVQSATSALKWNKHFSPKIPPIEERRLGRVTQCADDEQQLYRHIVNTCYEVDIKRTFLHGSSEMFWLKMQTYFPGQFSDQFSDQSDDPNVLAAAAATTKTHTYHHDLLEEELYDRRVVGLCCAKFACDAARYMEDPAGYCAEVGQSARTSIDVLFPVPDMTELAHSVDEYLDRALKAVALLERLFGAKDWWTSAFHSLSDA
;
A
#
# COMPACT_ATOMS: atom_id res chain seq x y z
N MET A 1 -9.11 -32.18 -5.33
CA MET A 1 -9.14 -31.13 -4.29
C MET A 1 -9.51 -31.77 -2.98
N SER A 2 -8.79 -31.48 -1.90
CA SER A 2 -9.13 -32.02 -0.57
C SER A 2 -10.43 -31.37 -0.06
N ALA A 3 -11.15 -32.02 0.87
CA ALA A 3 -12.32 -31.43 1.51
C ALA A 3 -11.97 -30.14 2.29
N ALA A 4 -10.74 -30.05 2.82
CA ALA A 4 -10.23 -28.86 3.51
C ALA A 4 -10.03 -27.69 2.54
N ASP A 5 -9.52 -27.94 1.32
CA ASP A 5 -9.35 -26.91 0.29
C ASP A 5 -10.70 -26.31 -0.14
N GLN A 6 -11.74 -27.14 -0.20
CA GLN A 6 -13.09 -26.68 -0.56
C GLN A 6 -13.71 -25.85 0.57
N SER A 7 -13.59 -26.31 1.82
CA SER A 7 -14.04 -25.56 3.01
C SER A 7 -13.39 -24.18 3.11
N LEU A 8 -12.07 -24.09 2.88
CA LEU A 8 -11.36 -22.81 2.90
C LEU A 8 -11.88 -21.84 1.82
N LYS A 9 -12.08 -22.34 0.59
CA LYS A 9 -12.64 -21.53 -0.52
C LYS A 9 -14.03 -21.00 -0.21
N ASP A 10 -14.89 -21.83 0.40
CA ASP A 10 -16.25 -21.45 0.76
C ASP A 10 -16.25 -20.35 1.84
N ASN A 11 -15.35 -20.43 2.83
CA ASN A 11 -15.18 -19.41 3.88
C ASN A 11 -14.63 -18.09 3.33
N ILE A 12 -13.61 -18.13 2.46
CA ILE A 12 -13.08 -16.93 1.80
C ILE A 12 -14.17 -16.27 0.94
N SER A 13 -14.97 -17.07 0.23
CA SER A 13 -16.08 -16.56 -0.58
C SER A 13 -17.16 -15.90 0.27
N LEU A 14 -17.46 -16.48 1.43
CA LEU A 14 -18.41 -15.92 2.40
C LEU A 14 -17.92 -14.59 2.96
N LEU A 15 -16.64 -14.50 3.32
CA LEU A 15 -16.00 -13.25 3.76
C LEU A 15 -16.06 -12.21 2.64
N SER A 16 -15.59 -12.55 1.44
CA SER A 16 -15.59 -11.66 0.27
C SER A 16 -16.99 -11.10 -0.01
N ARG A 17 -18.02 -11.95 -0.01
CA ARG A 17 -19.42 -11.53 -0.19
C ARG A 17 -19.88 -10.60 0.94
N SER A 18 -19.50 -10.89 2.17
CA SER A 18 -19.89 -10.08 3.34
C SER A 18 -19.23 -8.70 3.31
N LEU A 19 -18.00 -8.61 2.82
CA LEU A 19 -17.24 -7.36 2.68
C LEU A 19 -17.63 -6.52 1.44
N THR A 20 -18.33 -7.12 0.46
CA THR A 20 -18.70 -6.46 -0.82
C THR A 20 -20.19 -6.13 -0.94
N VAL A 21 -21.09 -6.95 -0.38
CA VAL A 21 -22.55 -6.81 -0.58
C VAL A 21 -23.22 -5.95 0.49
N LYS A 22 -22.70 -5.97 1.72
CA LYS A 22 -23.11 -5.05 2.78
C LYS A 22 -22.00 -4.03 2.95
N THR A 23 -22.35 -2.74 2.97
CA THR A 23 -21.46 -1.74 3.57
C THR A 23 -21.24 -2.17 5.02
N VAL A 24 -20.12 -2.83 5.28
CA VAL A 24 -19.73 -3.24 6.63
C VAL A 24 -19.66 -1.97 7.45
N ASP A 25 -20.48 -1.88 8.50
CA ASP A 25 -20.37 -0.79 9.45
C ASP A 25 -19.15 -1.06 10.34
N TYR A 26 -18.03 -0.42 10.02
CA TYR A 26 -16.80 -0.55 10.81
C TYR A 26 -16.92 0.13 12.20
N ARG A 27 -18.04 0.79 12.50
CA ARG A 27 -18.39 1.24 13.85
C ARG A 27 -19.02 0.14 14.70
N ASP A 28 -19.52 -0.93 14.09
CA ASP A 28 -20.06 -2.09 14.80
C ASP A 28 -18.92 -2.98 15.32
N GLU A 29 -18.59 -2.81 16.61
CA GLU A 29 -17.55 -3.60 17.28
C GLU A 29 -17.87 -5.09 17.32
N THR A 30 -19.15 -5.47 17.38
CA THR A 30 -19.57 -6.88 17.43
C THR A 30 -19.30 -7.53 16.09
N LEU A 31 -19.71 -6.87 15.00
CA LEU A 31 -19.45 -7.35 13.64
C LEU A 31 -17.94 -7.46 13.38
N ARG A 32 -17.15 -6.46 13.79
CA ARG A 32 -15.68 -6.51 13.64
C ARG A 32 -15.07 -7.68 14.40
N LYS A 33 -15.52 -7.92 15.63
CA LYS A 33 -15.07 -9.06 16.41
C LYS A 33 -15.44 -10.38 15.75
N ASP A 34 -16.67 -10.54 15.29
CA ASP A 34 -17.13 -11.77 14.62
C ASP A 34 -16.34 -12.05 13.34
N VAL A 35 -16.07 -11.02 12.53
CA VAL A 35 -15.26 -11.15 11.30
C VAL A 35 -13.81 -11.50 11.64
N PHE A 36 -13.23 -10.85 12.66
CA PHE A 36 -11.88 -11.17 13.13
C PHE A 36 -11.78 -12.59 13.67
N ASP A 37 -12.72 -13.02 14.50
CA ASP A 37 -12.79 -14.37 15.06
C ASP A 37 -12.94 -15.39 13.93
N HIS A 38 -13.75 -15.11 12.90
CA HIS A 38 -13.85 -15.97 11.72
C HIS A 38 -12.53 -16.06 10.94
N ILE A 39 -11.86 -14.93 10.68
CA ILE A 39 -10.56 -14.92 9.98
C ILE A 39 -9.52 -15.72 10.78
N SER A 40 -9.40 -15.45 12.08
CA SER A 40 -8.36 -16.03 12.94
C SER A 40 -8.57 -17.52 13.22
N THR A 41 -9.82 -17.97 13.39
CA THR A 41 -10.12 -19.37 13.75
C THR A 41 -10.38 -20.26 12.54
N THR A 42 -10.87 -19.68 11.42
CA THR A 42 -11.38 -20.46 10.28
C THR A 42 -10.55 -20.29 9.01
N ILE A 43 -9.97 -19.11 8.76
CA ILE A 43 -9.24 -18.85 7.51
C ILE A 43 -7.73 -19.02 7.70
N LEU A 44 -7.12 -18.23 8.58
CA LEU A 44 -5.66 -18.19 8.77
C LEU A 44 -5.03 -19.54 9.14
N PRO A 45 -5.64 -20.42 9.96
CA PRO A 45 -5.06 -21.73 10.28
C PRO A 45 -4.88 -22.66 9.08
N HIS A 46 -5.50 -22.33 7.95
CA HIS A 46 -5.43 -23.11 6.71
C HIS A 46 -4.62 -22.41 5.60
N VAL A 47 -4.10 -21.21 5.87
CA VAL A 47 -3.17 -20.51 4.98
C VAL A 47 -1.75 -20.85 5.44
N PRO A 48 -0.88 -21.41 4.57
CA PRO A 48 0.51 -21.64 4.93
C PRO A 48 1.18 -20.35 5.40
N ALA A 49 2.01 -20.42 6.43
CA ALA A 49 2.63 -19.23 7.03
C ALA A 49 3.51 -18.45 6.04
N GLN A 50 4.05 -19.13 5.03
CA GLN A 50 4.82 -18.54 3.95
C GLN A 50 3.98 -17.91 2.82
N ASP A 51 2.66 -18.13 2.82
CA ASP A 51 1.78 -17.65 1.76
C ASP A 51 1.17 -16.29 2.13
N CYS A 52 0.91 -15.46 1.12
CA CYS A 52 0.20 -14.21 1.33
C CYS A 52 -1.28 -14.48 1.69
N PRO A 53 -1.83 -13.79 2.70
CA PRO A 53 -3.25 -13.93 3.04
C PRO A 53 -4.17 -13.66 1.84
N PRO A 54 -5.35 -14.30 1.79
CA PRO A 54 -6.34 -14.03 0.76
C PRO A 54 -6.70 -12.53 0.68
N LEU A 55 -6.88 -12.00 -0.53
CA LEU A 55 -7.13 -10.59 -0.75
C LEU A 55 -8.32 -9.99 0.06
N PRO A 56 -9.43 -10.72 0.27
CA PRO A 56 -10.50 -10.26 1.17
C PRO A 56 -10.05 -10.06 2.62
N VAL A 57 -9.11 -10.87 3.11
CA VAL A 57 -8.52 -10.73 4.46
C VAL A 57 -7.65 -9.47 4.52
N LEU A 58 -6.82 -9.23 3.51
CA LEU A 58 -6.02 -7.99 3.42
C LEU A 58 -6.91 -6.75 3.36
N ALA A 59 -7.97 -6.77 2.55
CA ALA A 59 -8.91 -5.67 2.45
C ALA A 59 -9.62 -5.39 3.78
N TYR A 60 -9.98 -6.43 4.54
CA TYR A 60 -10.53 -6.27 5.89
C TYR A 60 -9.52 -5.66 6.86
N ALA A 61 -8.28 -6.14 6.87
CA ALA A 61 -7.21 -5.61 7.71
C ALA A 61 -6.96 -4.12 7.41
N ILE A 62 -6.85 -3.76 6.13
CA ILE A 62 -6.68 -2.36 5.70
C ILE A 62 -7.85 -1.50 6.16
N ARG A 63 -9.09 -1.95 5.98
CA ARG A 63 -10.26 -1.18 6.43
C ARG A 63 -10.38 -1.09 7.94
N THR A 64 -9.78 -2.02 8.69
CA THR A 64 -9.68 -1.91 10.16
C THR A 64 -8.72 -0.80 10.58
N ILE A 65 -7.74 -0.46 9.73
CA ILE A 65 -6.83 0.67 9.93
C ILE A 65 -7.46 1.99 9.46
N THR A 66 -8.20 1.97 8.35
CA THR A 66 -8.74 3.20 7.75
C THR A 66 -10.14 3.58 8.22
N LYS A 67 -10.86 2.69 8.92
CA LYS A 67 -12.25 2.90 9.35
C LYS A 67 -12.53 2.47 10.80
N PRO A 68 -13.49 3.14 11.47
CA PRO A 68 -14.28 4.29 11.00
C PRO A 68 -13.47 5.58 10.95
N ASP A 69 -12.39 5.63 11.72
CA ASP A 69 -11.41 6.72 11.75
C ASP A 69 -10.05 6.15 11.35
N PHE A 70 -9.28 6.92 10.60
CA PHE A 70 -7.95 6.50 10.17
C PHE A 70 -6.99 6.42 11.36
N LEU A 71 -6.28 5.30 11.52
CA LEU A 71 -5.33 5.07 12.61
C LEU A 71 -3.90 5.40 12.16
N PRO A 72 -3.35 6.59 12.50
CA PRO A 72 -2.08 7.04 11.92
C PRO A 72 -0.87 6.27 12.45
N ASN A 73 -1.00 5.65 13.63
CA ASN A 73 0.07 4.83 14.21
C ASN A 73 0.26 3.50 13.46
N GLU A 74 -0.73 3.06 12.68
CA GLU A 74 -0.73 1.79 11.92
C GLU A 74 -0.35 2.02 10.44
N ILE A 75 0.18 3.20 10.09
CA ILE A 75 0.63 3.50 8.72
C ILE A 75 1.69 2.49 8.21
N PRO A 76 2.70 2.08 9.00
CA PRO A 76 3.68 1.08 8.54
C PRO A 76 3.04 -0.25 8.14
N GLU A 77 2.07 -0.72 8.93
CA GLU A 77 1.29 -1.93 8.68
C GLU A 77 0.40 -1.74 7.45
N LEU A 78 -0.28 -0.60 7.34
CA LEU A 78 -1.10 -0.24 6.19
C LEU A 78 -0.30 -0.27 4.88
N LEU A 79 0.90 0.32 4.88
CA LEU A 79 1.80 0.33 3.73
C LEU A 79 2.20 -1.09 3.32
N THR A 80 2.48 -1.95 4.29
CA THR A 80 2.82 -3.36 4.03
C THR A 80 1.65 -4.11 3.40
N LEU A 81 0.44 -3.94 3.95
CA LEU A 81 -0.78 -4.54 3.43
C LEU A 81 -1.12 -4.04 2.02
N LEU A 82 -1.01 -2.73 1.77
CA LEU A 82 -1.19 -2.12 0.46
C LEU A 82 -0.15 -2.63 -0.55
N GLY A 83 1.10 -2.84 -0.13
CA GLY A 83 2.14 -3.44 -0.96
C GLY A 83 1.75 -4.83 -1.45
N HIS A 84 1.20 -5.68 -0.57
CA HIS A 84 0.68 -6.99 -0.96
C HIS A 84 -0.50 -6.89 -1.96
N VAL A 85 -1.44 -5.97 -1.73
CA VAL A 85 -2.54 -5.72 -2.65
C VAL A 85 -2.01 -5.29 -4.02
N ASN A 86 -1.00 -4.41 -4.06
CA ASN A 86 -0.44 -3.91 -5.31
C ASN A 86 0.31 -4.98 -6.09
N ILE A 87 1.02 -5.89 -5.41
CA ILE A 87 1.62 -7.06 -6.04
C ILE A 87 0.53 -7.89 -6.74
N ALA A 88 -0.55 -8.23 -6.02
CA ALA A 88 -1.66 -9.00 -6.59
C ALA A 88 -2.32 -8.28 -7.78
N ARG A 89 -2.48 -6.96 -7.70
CA ARG A 89 -3.01 -6.12 -8.79
C ARG A 89 -2.08 -6.11 -10.01
N LYS A 90 -0.77 -5.88 -9.83
CA LYS A 90 0.24 -5.91 -10.91
C LYS A 90 0.21 -7.26 -11.63
N MET A 91 0.11 -8.36 -10.89
CA MET A 91 -0.05 -9.69 -11.47
C MET A 91 -1.34 -9.83 -12.27
N ALA A 92 -2.48 -9.39 -11.72
CA ALA A 92 -3.76 -9.46 -12.42
C ALA A 92 -3.72 -8.70 -13.76
N VAL A 93 -3.07 -7.54 -13.80
CA VAL A 93 -2.83 -6.77 -15.03
C VAL A 93 -1.94 -7.53 -16.02
N GLN A 94 -0.85 -8.13 -15.55
CA GLN A 94 0.05 -8.92 -16.40
C GLN A 94 -0.66 -10.15 -16.98
N SER A 95 -1.45 -10.86 -16.17
CA SER A 95 -2.27 -12.00 -16.61
C SER A 95 -3.34 -11.57 -17.60
N ALA A 96 -4.04 -10.46 -17.35
CA ALA A 96 -5.03 -9.90 -18.29
C ALA A 96 -4.38 -9.54 -19.63
N THR A 97 -3.24 -8.86 -19.59
CA THR A 97 -2.46 -8.48 -20.78
C THR A 97 -2.05 -9.72 -21.58
N SER A 98 -1.57 -10.75 -20.90
CA SER A 98 -1.18 -12.01 -21.53
C SER A 98 -2.39 -12.72 -22.15
N ALA A 99 -3.47 -12.87 -21.40
CA ALA A 99 -4.70 -13.50 -21.86
C ALA A 99 -5.25 -12.82 -23.13
N LEU A 100 -5.25 -11.48 -23.19
CA LEU A 100 -5.66 -10.71 -24.36
C LEU A 100 -4.75 -10.97 -25.57
N LYS A 101 -3.43 -11.00 -25.36
CA LYS A 101 -2.46 -11.35 -26.42
C LYS A 101 -2.72 -12.76 -26.95
N TRP A 102 -2.86 -13.75 -26.07
CA TRP A 102 -3.15 -15.13 -26.45
C TRP A 102 -4.47 -15.26 -27.20
N ASN A 103 -5.54 -14.61 -26.72
CA ASN A 103 -6.86 -14.63 -27.37
C ASN A 103 -6.83 -14.05 -28.80
N LYS A 104 -5.99 -13.04 -29.03
CA LYS A 104 -5.77 -12.44 -30.35
C LYS A 104 -5.00 -13.36 -31.31
N HIS A 105 -4.04 -14.12 -30.80
CA HIS A 105 -3.11 -14.92 -31.63
C HIS A 105 -3.55 -16.37 -31.85
N PHE A 106 -4.21 -16.98 -30.87
CA PHE A 106 -4.55 -18.39 -30.88
C PHE A 106 -6.04 -18.56 -30.64
N SER A 107 -6.80 -18.74 -31.74
CA SER A 107 -8.24 -19.02 -31.83
C SER A 107 -9.06 -18.54 -30.61
N PRO A 108 -9.79 -17.42 -30.71
CA PRO A 108 -10.36 -16.74 -29.55
C PRO A 108 -11.25 -17.68 -28.72
N LYS A 109 -10.85 -17.91 -27.47
CA LYS A 109 -11.57 -18.73 -26.48
C LYS A 109 -12.25 -17.90 -25.39
N ILE A 110 -11.87 -16.63 -25.25
CA ILE A 110 -12.44 -15.72 -24.25
C ILE A 110 -13.72 -15.10 -24.83
N PRO A 111 -14.87 -15.17 -24.13
CA PRO A 111 -16.09 -14.52 -24.57
C PRO A 111 -15.90 -12.99 -24.74
N PRO A 112 -16.53 -12.33 -25.73
CA PRO A 112 -16.32 -10.89 -26.00
C PRO A 112 -16.63 -9.95 -24.83
N ILE A 113 -17.49 -10.37 -23.89
CA ILE A 113 -17.78 -9.57 -22.69
C ILE A 113 -16.64 -9.63 -21.67
N GLU A 114 -15.98 -10.78 -21.57
CA GLU A 114 -14.84 -11.01 -20.68
C GLU A 114 -13.57 -10.40 -21.24
N GLU A 115 -13.39 -10.48 -22.56
CA GLU A 115 -12.33 -9.76 -23.27
C GLU A 115 -12.42 -8.25 -23.03
N ARG A 116 -13.61 -7.65 -23.12
CA ARG A 116 -13.82 -6.22 -22.79
C ARG A 116 -13.52 -5.89 -21.33
N ARG A 117 -13.80 -6.80 -20.40
CA ARG A 117 -13.51 -6.62 -18.97
C ARG A 117 -12.00 -6.67 -18.72
N LEU A 118 -11.30 -7.64 -19.30
CA LEU A 118 -9.84 -7.72 -19.26
C LEU A 118 -9.19 -6.49 -19.89
N GLY A 119 -9.73 -6.03 -21.02
CA GLY A 119 -9.29 -4.80 -21.69
C GLY A 119 -9.34 -3.59 -20.76
N ARG A 120 -10.42 -3.43 -20.00
CA ARG A 120 -10.53 -2.35 -19.00
C ARG A 120 -9.48 -2.47 -17.88
N VAL A 121 -9.24 -3.67 -17.36
CA VAL A 121 -8.17 -3.89 -16.35
C VAL A 121 -6.82 -3.42 -16.89
N THR A 122 -6.50 -3.73 -18.16
CA THR A 122 -5.24 -3.28 -18.76
C THR A 122 -5.21 -1.77 -19.06
N GLN A 123 -6.33 -1.18 -19.45
CA GLN A 123 -6.44 0.25 -19.78
C GLN A 123 -6.34 1.15 -18.55
N CYS A 124 -6.87 0.70 -17.41
CA CYS A 124 -6.84 1.46 -16.16
C CYS A 124 -5.58 1.21 -15.32
N ALA A 125 -4.65 0.37 -15.80
CA ALA A 125 -3.52 -0.09 -15.00
C ALA A 125 -2.60 1.06 -14.53
N ASP A 126 -2.38 2.06 -15.39
CA ASP A 126 -1.53 3.22 -15.09
C ASP A 126 -2.22 4.15 -14.08
N ASP A 127 -3.50 4.45 -14.28
CA ASP A 127 -4.30 5.27 -13.34
C ASP A 127 -4.37 4.62 -11.94
N GLU A 128 -4.53 3.29 -11.89
CA GLU A 128 -4.49 2.54 -10.64
C GLU A 128 -3.12 2.57 -9.97
N GLN A 129 -2.04 2.49 -10.76
CA GLN A 129 -0.68 2.62 -10.22
C GLN A 129 -0.42 4.04 -9.72
N GLN A 130 -0.89 5.07 -10.42
CA GLN A 130 -0.82 6.46 -9.96
C GLN A 130 -1.55 6.66 -8.64
N LEU A 131 -2.76 6.11 -8.51
CA LEU A 131 -3.54 6.17 -7.26
C LEU A 131 -2.80 5.46 -6.11
N TYR A 132 -2.24 4.26 -6.35
CA TYR A 132 -1.41 3.57 -5.35
C TYR A 132 -0.22 4.41 -4.90
N ARG A 133 0.54 4.99 -5.85
CA ARG A 133 1.69 5.86 -5.54
C ARG A 133 1.27 7.05 -4.70
N HIS A 134 0.18 7.70 -5.07
CA HIS A 134 -0.36 8.83 -4.31
C HIS A 134 -0.64 8.44 -2.85
N ILE A 135 -1.38 7.34 -2.63
CA ILE A 135 -1.69 6.83 -1.30
C ILE A 135 -0.41 6.56 -0.49
N VAL A 136 0.54 5.82 -1.06
CA VAL A 136 1.80 5.45 -0.39
C VAL A 136 2.61 6.69 -0.01
N ASN A 137 2.76 7.63 -0.93
CA ASN A 137 3.50 8.86 -0.69
C ASN A 137 2.83 9.74 0.37
N THR A 138 1.50 9.87 0.34
CA THR A 138 0.74 10.59 1.36
C THR A 138 0.87 9.93 2.73
N CYS A 139 0.84 8.59 2.80
CA CYS A 139 1.14 7.85 4.03
C CYS A 139 2.53 8.17 4.59
N TYR A 140 3.57 8.21 3.74
CA TYR A 140 4.91 8.61 4.18
C TYR A 140 4.92 10.02 4.76
N GLU A 141 4.29 10.98 4.09
CA GLU A 141 4.23 12.37 4.57
C GLU A 141 3.52 12.49 5.92
N VAL A 142 2.36 11.86 6.08
CA VAL A 142 1.61 11.87 7.34
C VAL A 142 2.46 11.30 8.46
N ASP A 143 3.07 10.15 8.23
CA ASP A 143 3.81 9.43 9.27
C ASP A 143 5.12 10.12 9.65
N ILE A 144 5.85 10.68 8.67
CA ILE A 144 7.05 11.48 8.92
C ILE A 144 6.71 12.75 9.69
N LYS A 145 5.69 13.51 9.27
CA LYS A 145 5.26 14.73 9.96
C LYS A 145 4.89 14.45 11.41
N ARG A 146 4.08 13.42 11.63
CA ARG A 146 3.66 13.00 12.98
C ARG A 146 4.85 12.55 13.83
N THR A 147 5.77 11.78 13.26
CA THR A 147 6.96 11.30 13.98
C THR A 147 7.91 12.43 14.32
N PHE A 148 8.07 13.42 13.46
CA PHE A 148 8.86 14.62 13.76
C PHE A 148 8.27 15.41 14.92
N LEU A 149 6.95 15.65 14.90
CA LEU A 149 6.28 16.49 15.90
C LEU A 149 6.09 15.82 17.27
N HIS A 150 5.99 14.49 17.31
CA HIS A 150 5.61 13.76 18.53
C HIS A 150 6.55 12.60 18.89
N GLY A 151 7.50 12.25 18.03
CA GLY A 151 8.44 11.15 18.23
C GLY A 151 9.84 11.62 18.66
N SER A 152 10.78 10.68 18.71
CA SER A 152 12.20 10.99 18.89
C SER A 152 12.88 11.26 17.54
N SER A 153 14.00 11.98 17.56
CA SER A 153 14.85 12.18 16.39
C SER A 153 15.33 10.86 15.78
N GLU A 154 15.64 9.86 16.63
CA GLU A 154 16.02 8.51 16.21
C GLU A 154 14.91 7.84 15.41
N MET A 155 13.66 7.90 15.89
CA MET A 155 12.51 7.33 15.20
C MET A 155 12.21 8.07 13.89
N PHE A 156 12.38 9.39 13.86
CA PHE A 156 12.25 10.17 12.63
C PHE A 156 13.24 9.71 11.57
N TRP A 157 14.53 9.61 11.92
CA TRP A 157 15.56 9.19 10.98
C TRP A 157 15.40 7.74 10.54
N LEU A 158 15.00 6.85 11.46
CA LEU A 158 14.66 5.48 11.12
C LEU A 158 13.59 5.43 10.03
N LYS A 159 12.48 6.18 10.19
CA LYS A 159 11.41 6.22 9.19
C LYS A 159 11.85 6.87 7.87
N MET A 160 12.67 7.91 7.92
CA MET A 160 13.26 8.50 6.71
C MET A 160 14.08 7.47 5.93
N GLN A 161 14.88 6.64 6.61
CA GLN A 161 15.66 5.57 5.97
C GLN A 161 14.77 4.41 5.49
N THR A 162 13.71 4.08 6.21
CA THR A 162 12.75 3.04 5.84
C THR A 162 11.93 3.43 4.59
N TYR A 163 11.45 4.66 4.50
CA TYR A 163 10.62 5.14 3.37
C TYR A 163 11.45 5.61 2.18
N PHE A 164 12.66 6.14 2.43
CA PHE A 164 13.54 6.69 1.40
C PHE A 164 14.94 6.07 1.46
N PRO A 165 15.05 4.73 1.29
CA PRO A 165 16.32 4.02 1.47
C PRO A 165 17.39 4.55 0.53
N GLY A 166 18.55 4.92 1.11
CA GLY A 166 19.71 5.42 0.38
C GLY A 166 19.62 6.86 -0.13
N GLN A 167 18.50 7.57 0.09
CA GLN A 167 18.32 8.93 -0.43
C GLN A 167 19.10 10.00 0.36
N PHE A 168 19.33 9.78 1.66
CA PHE A 168 19.94 10.75 2.57
C PHE A 168 21.31 10.32 3.10
N SER A 169 21.95 9.36 2.45
CA SER A 169 23.26 8.81 2.80
C SER A 169 24.33 9.91 2.93
N ASP A 170 24.35 10.83 1.98
CA ASP A 170 25.36 11.88 1.85
C ASP A 170 25.28 12.95 2.94
N GLN A 171 24.15 13.04 3.66
CA GLN A 171 23.99 14.05 4.72
C GLN A 171 24.64 13.63 6.05
N PHE A 172 25.00 12.36 6.19
CA PHE A 172 25.53 11.81 7.44
C PHE A 172 26.92 11.17 7.31
N SER A 173 27.40 10.96 6.09
CA SER A 173 28.76 10.48 5.84
C SER A 173 29.42 11.29 4.72
N ASP A 174 30.66 11.75 4.96
CA ASP A 174 31.58 12.29 3.93
C ASP A 174 31.96 11.23 2.85
N GLN A 175 31.29 10.08 2.86
CA GLN A 175 31.50 8.92 1.99
C GLN A 175 30.13 8.47 1.47
N SER A 176 29.66 9.14 0.42
CA SER A 176 28.44 8.79 -0.33
C SER A 176 28.47 7.39 -0.95
N ASP A 177 29.66 6.79 -1.04
CA ASP A 177 29.91 5.48 -1.65
C ASP A 177 30.23 4.39 -0.62
N ASP A 178 29.87 4.57 0.67
CA ASP A 178 30.06 3.50 1.66
C ASP A 178 29.23 2.26 1.24
N PRO A 179 29.88 1.13 0.90
CA PRO A 179 29.19 -0.09 0.48
C PRO A 179 28.22 -0.61 1.55
N ASN A 180 28.44 -0.31 2.83
CA ASN A 180 27.53 -0.72 3.90
C ASN A 180 26.20 0.03 3.86
N VAL A 181 26.23 1.33 3.55
CA VAL A 181 25.02 2.16 3.45
C VAL A 181 24.18 1.74 2.24
N LEU A 182 24.83 1.47 1.10
CA LEU A 182 24.18 0.92 -0.08
C LEU A 182 23.58 -0.47 0.18
N ALA A 183 24.29 -1.34 0.90
CA ALA A 183 23.79 -2.66 1.28
C ALA A 183 22.57 -2.58 2.21
N ALA A 184 22.57 -1.66 3.18
CA ALA A 184 21.45 -1.44 4.09
C ALA A 184 20.21 -0.88 3.36
N ALA A 185 20.41 0.05 2.43
CA ALA A 185 19.34 0.58 1.58
C ALA A 185 18.73 -0.51 0.68
N ALA A 186 19.57 -1.37 0.09
CA ALA A 186 19.14 -2.51 -0.69
C ALA A 186 18.36 -3.53 0.16
N ALA A 187 18.84 -3.85 1.36
CA ALA A 187 18.15 -4.74 2.29
C ALA A 187 16.77 -4.20 2.71
N THR A 188 16.68 -2.91 3.01
CA THR A 188 15.42 -2.22 3.32
C THR A 188 14.44 -2.32 2.14
N THR A 189 14.93 -2.05 0.92
CA THR A 189 14.13 -2.15 -0.32
C THR A 189 13.59 -3.56 -0.54
N LYS A 190 14.37 -4.60 -0.23
CA LYS A 190 13.93 -6.00 -0.31
C LYS A 190 12.93 -6.40 0.78
N THR A 191 13.04 -5.82 1.96
CA THR A 191 12.24 -6.22 3.13
C THR A 191 10.80 -5.70 3.06
N HIS A 192 10.60 -4.51 2.49
CA HIS A 192 9.30 -3.85 2.49
C HIS A 192 8.58 -3.99 1.15
N THR A 193 7.40 -4.61 1.17
CA THR A 193 6.61 -4.93 -0.03
C THR A 193 6.20 -3.70 -0.84
N TYR A 194 6.05 -2.54 -0.22
CA TYR A 194 5.74 -1.29 -0.89
C TYR A 194 6.90 -0.70 -1.70
N HIS A 195 8.12 -1.26 -1.58
CA HIS A 195 9.28 -0.95 -2.43
C HIS A 195 9.49 -1.94 -3.58
N HIS A 196 8.62 -2.95 -3.71
CA HIS A 196 8.77 -4.01 -4.70
C HIS A 196 8.44 -3.54 -6.13
N ASP A 197 9.34 -3.86 -7.08
CA ASP A 197 9.20 -3.60 -8.52
C ASP A 197 8.77 -2.15 -8.86
N LEU A 198 9.38 -1.17 -8.22
CA LEU A 198 9.15 0.25 -8.53
C LEU A 198 9.77 0.64 -9.87
N LEU A 199 8.98 1.24 -10.76
CA LEU A 199 9.47 1.81 -12.02
C LEU A 199 10.26 3.11 -11.75
N GLU A 200 11.06 3.55 -12.72
CA GLU A 200 11.90 4.76 -12.59
C GLU A 200 11.11 6.02 -12.24
N GLU A 201 9.92 6.18 -12.82
CA GLU A 201 9.01 7.29 -12.50
C GLU A 201 8.53 7.23 -11.05
N GLU A 202 8.26 6.03 -10.52
CA GLU A 202 7.84 5.86 -9.13
C GLU A 202 9.00 6.14 -8.16
N LEU A 203 10.22 5.72 -8.53
CA LEU A 203 11.43 6.06 -7.80
C LEU A 203 11.69 7.58 -7.82
N TYR A 204 11.38 8.25 -8.91
CA TYR A 204 11.46 9.71 -9.01
C TYR A 204 10.44 10.40 -8.10
N ASP A 205 9.16 10.03 -8.18
CA ASP A 205 8.10 10.59 -7.32
C ASP A 205 8.44 10.38 -5.84
N ARG A 206 8.88 9.17 -5.47
CA ARG A 206 9.34 8.85 -4.12
C ARG A 206 10.48 9.76 -3.67
N ARG A 207 11.47 10.03 -4.54
CA ARG A 207 12.56 10.96 -4.24
C ARG A 207 12.06 12.37 -3.99
N VAL A 208 11.14 12.86 -4.81
CA VAL A 208 10.53 14.18 -4.64
C VAL A 208 9.84 14.28 -3.29
N VAL A 209 9.04 13.28 -2.92
CA VAL A 209 8.35 13.23 -1.63
C VAL A 209 9.33 13.18 -0.47
N GLY A 210 10.41 12.40 -0.59
CA GLY A 210 11.49 12.38 0.40
C GLY A 210 12.10 13.78 0.61
N LEU A 211 12.38 14.51 -0.46
CA LEU A 211 12.88 15.89 -0.38
C LEU A 211 11.87 16.83 0.28
N CYS A 212 10.58 16.67 -0.01
CA CYS A 212 9.51 17.42 0.66
C CYS A 212 9.45 17.12 2.17
N CYS A 213 9.58 15.86 2.58
CA CYS A 213 9.65 15.44 3.98
C CYS A 213 10.87 16.03 4.70
N ALA A 214 12.05 15.97 4.06
CA ALA A 214 13.27 16.57 4.60
C ALA A 214 13.15 18.09 4.74
N LYS A 215 12.61 18.76 3.71
CA LYS A 215 12.34 20.21 3.76
C LYS A 215 11.38 20.56 4.89
N PHE A 216 10.29 19.81 5.05
CA PHE A 216 9.37 19.98 6.17
C PHE A 216 10.12 19.90 7.52
N ALA A 217 10.95 18.88 7.74
CA ALA A 217 11.66 18.71 9.00
C ALA A 217 12.60 19.89 9.29
N CYS A 218 13.33 20.37 8.27
CA CYS A 218 14.17 21.56 8.38
C CYS A 218 13.35 22.82 8.71
N ASP A 219 12.28 23.06 7.97
CA ASP A 219 11.42 24.24 8.14
C ASP A 219 10.71 24.23 9.51
N ALA A 220 10.21 23.06 9.93
CA ALA A 220 9.58 22.86 11.22
C ALA A 220 10.55 23.03 12.39
N ALA A 221 11.79 22.54 12.27
CA ALA A 221 12.84 22.76 13.26
C ALA A 221 13.13 24.26 13.44
N ARG A 222 13.30 25.00 12.33
CA ARG A 222 13.51 26.46 12.37
C ARG A 222 12.35 27.19 13.03
N TYR A 223 11.11 26.79 12.72
CA TYR A 223 9.92 27.33 13.38
C TYR A 223 9.91 27.01 14.87
N MET A 224 10.31 25.81 15.30
CA MET A 224 10.35 25.43 16.71
C MET A 224 11.42 26.20 17.50
N GLU A 225 12.52 26.60 16.85
CA GLU A 225 13.59 27.42 17.44
C GLU A 225 13.20 28.91 17.57
N ASP A 226 12.66 29.50 16.51
CA ASP A 226 12.18 30.90 16.49
C ASP A 226 10.88 31.04 15.68
N PRO A 227 9.71 30.84 16.32
CA PRO A 227 8.43 30.91 15.64
C PRO A 227 8.17 32.27 14.98
N ALA A 228 8.55 33.37 15.65
CA ALA A 228 8.28 34.73 15.17
C ALA A 228 9.18 35.09 13.99
N GLY A 229 10.47 34.77 14.07
CA GLY A 229 11.42 34.97 12.97
C GLY A 229 11.07 34.15 11.75
N TYR A 230 10.75 32.86 11.92
CA TYR A 230 10.31 32.01 10.82
C TYR A 230 9.02 32.55 10.18
N CYS A 231 8.00 32.89 10.98
CA CYS A 231 6.75 33.44 10.46
C CYS A 231 6.97 34.73 9.66
N ALA A 232 7.84 35.63 10.14
CA ALA A 232 8.18 36.86 9.43
C ALA A 232 8.86 36.58 8.07
N GLU A 233 9.76 35.59 8.02
CA GLU A 233 10.44 35.16 6.79
C GLU A 233 9.46 34.63 5.74
N VAL A 234 8.48 33.81 6.15
CA VAL A 234 7.48 33.22 5.24
C VAL A 234 6.27 34.13 4.99
N GLY A 235 6.30 35.38 5.46
CA GLY A 235 5.23 36.36 5.24
C GLY A 235 3.94 36.05 6.00
N GLN A 236 4.03 35.37 7.14
CA GLN A 236 2.90 34.96 7.97
C GLN A 236 2.83 35.77 9.29
N SER A 237 1.69 35.71 9.96
CA SER A 237 1.55 36.32 11.29
C SER A 237 2.44 35.62 12.30
N ALA A 238 3.06 36.36 13.22
CA ALA A 238 3.86 35.79 14.32
C ALA A 238 3.06 34.88 15.29
N ARG A 239 1.73 34.83 15.14
CA ARG A 239 0.83 33.95 15.91
C ARG A 239 0.32 32.75 15.11
N THR A 240 0.77 32.57 13.87
CA THR A 240 0.38 31.43 13.05
C THR A 240 0.90 30.14 13.69
N SER A 241 0.04 29.14 13.86
CA SER A 241 0.42 27.87 14.47
C SER A 241 1.15 26.96 13.49
N ILE A 242 1.87 25.98 14.03
CA ILE A 242 2.61 24.97 13.26
C ILE A 242 1.68 24.18 12.32
N ASP A 243 0.45 23.87 12.76
CA ASP A 243 -0.52 23.12 11.96
C ASP A 243 -1.01 23.90 10.73
N VAL A 244 -1.00 25.25 10.81
CA VAL A 244 -1.37 26.11 9.68
C VAL A 244 -0.21 26.24 8.70
N LEU A 245 1.03 26.31 9.19
CA LEU A 245 2.23 26.40 8.35
C LEU A 245 2.56 25.07 7.66
N PHE A 246 2.30 23.95 8.34
CA PHE A 246 2.63 22.61 7.89
C PHE A 246 1.43 21.68 8.02
N PRO A 247 0.38 21.88 7.21
CA PRO A 247 -0.80 21.07 7.29
C PRO A 247 -0.47 19.58 7.08
N VAL A 248 -1.06 18.74 7.92
CA VAL A 248 -1.05 17.29 7.73
C VAL A 248 -2.01 16.97 6.58
N PRO A 249 -1.67 16.03 5.67
CA PRO A 249 -2.60 15.58 4.64
C PRO A 249 -3.95 15.14 5.22
N ASP A 250 -5.03 15.32 4.45
CA ASP A 250 -6.38 14.95 4.88
C ASP A 250 -6.50 13.42 4.95
N MET A 251 -6.61 12.91 6.18
CA MET A 251 -6.73 11.47 6.45
C MET A 251 -8.05 10.89 5.97
N THR A 252 -9.11 11.71 5.84
CA THR A 252 -10.40 11.29 5.29
C THR A 252 -10.29 11.04 3.80
N GLU A 253 -9.64 11.97 3.08
CA GLU A 253 -9.36 11.83 1.64
C GLU A 253 -8.41 10.65 1.39
N LEU A 254 -7.41 10.46 2.24
CA LEU A 254 -6.52 9.29 2.19
C LEU A 254 -7.30 7.99 2.38
N ALA A 255 -8.20 7.91 3.38
CA ALA A 255 -9.03 6.73 3.61
C ALA A 255 -9.95 6.42 2.41
N HIS A 256 -10.55 7.45 1.80
CA HIS A 256 -11.34 7.30 0.59
C HIS A 256 -10.51 6.81 -0.60
N SER A 257 -9.31 7.35 -0.80
CA SER A 257 -8.39 6.92 -1.85
C SER A 257 -7.99 5.45 -1.66
N VAL A 258 -7.73 5.03 -0.41
CA VAL A 258 -7.46 3.63 -0.07
C VAL A 258 -8.63 2.72 -0.44
N ASP A 259 -9.87 3.08 -0.07
CA ASP A 259 -11.06 2.29 -0.44
C ASP A 259 -11.25 2.18 -1.94
N GLU A 260 -11.09 3.29 -2.66
CA GLU A 260 -11.21 3.34 -4.11
C GLU A 260 -10.17 2.42 -4.77
N TYR A 261 -8.93 2.50 -4.32
CA TYR A 261 -7.86 1.63 -4.79
C TYR A 261 -8.16 0.16 -4.51
N LEU A 262 -8.60 -0.17 -3.29
CA LEU A 262 -8.96 -1.54 -2.90
C LEU A 262 -10.07 -2.10 -3.77
N ASP A 263 -11.13 -1.34 -4.01
CA ASP A 263 -12.26 -1.77 -4.83
C ASP A 263 -11.83 -2.08 -6.28
N ARG A 264 -10.97 -1.22 -6.87
CA ARG A 264 -10.40 -1.44 -8.21
C ARG A 264 -9.52 -2.69 -8.26
N ALA A 265 -8.58 -2.83 -7.31
CA ALA A 265 -7.68 -3.98 -7.22
C ALA A 265 -8.44 -5.30 -7.01
N LEU A 266 -9.41 -5.33 -6.09
CA LEU A 266 -10.26 -6.49 -5.82
C LEU A 266 -11.07 -6.90 -7.06
N LYS A 267 -11.64 -5.95 -7.81
CA LYS A 267 -12.39 -6.23 -9.05
C LYS A 267 -11.50 -6.82 -10.14
N ALA A 268 -10.30 -6.29 -10.31
CA ALA A 268 -9.33 -6.84 -11.26
C ALA A 268 -8.98 -8.29 -10.89
N VAL A 269 -8.60 -8.53 -9.64
CA VAL A 269 -8.24 -9.86 -9.13
C VAL A 269 -9.40 -10.86 -9.26
N ALA A 270 -10.60 -10.50 -8.79
CA ALA A 270 -11.77 -11.37 -8.85
C ALA A 270 -12.18 -11.73 -10.29
N LEU A 271 -11.96 -10.83 -11.26
CA LEU A 271 -12.18 -11.12 -12.66
C LEU A 271 -11.26 -12.25 -13.14
N LEU A 272 -9.97 -12.19 -12.80
CA LEU A 272 -8.99 -13.20 -13.18
C LEU A 272 -9.28 -14.53 -12.51
N GLU A 273 -9.60 -14.53 -11.21
CA GLU A 273 -10.01 -15.75 -10.48
C GLU A 273 -11.23 -16.43 -11.11
N ARG A 274 -12.21 -15.64 -11.56
CA ARG A 274 -13.41 -16.18 -12.20
C ARG A 274 -13.12 -16.81 -13.57
N LEU A 275 -12.17 -16.27 -14.32
CA LEU A 275 -11.84 -16.73 -15.67
C LEU A 275 -10.87 -17.92 -15.68
N PHE A 276 -9.92 -17.93 -14.75
CA PHE A 276 -8.79 -18.87 -14.75
C PHE A 276 -8.75 -19.78 -13.52
N GLY A 277 -9.61 -19.56 -12.52
CA GLY A 277 -9.61 -20.30 -11.25
C GLY A 277 -8.56 -19.77 -10.26
N ALA A 278 -8.87 -19.84 -8.96
CA ALA A 278 -8.03 -19.25 -7.91
C ALA A 278 -6.64 -19.90 -7.71
N LYS A 279 -6.44 -21.16 -8.13
CA LYS A 279 -5.19 -21.90 -7.89
C LYS A 279 -4.09 -21.61 -8.92
N ASP A 280 -4.44 -21.12 -10.10
CA ASP A 280 -3.57 -21.18 -11.27
C ASP A 280 -2.81 -19.88 -11.55
N TRP A 281 -3.16 -18.75 -10.91
CA TRP A 281 -2.51 -17.46 -11.18
C TRP A 281 -1.84 -16.81 -9.95
N TRP A 282 -2.17 -17.21 -8.71
CA TRP A 282 -1.54 -16.70 -7.48
C TRP A 282 -0.23 -17.40 -7.10
N THR A 283 -0.17 -18.72 -7.27
CA THR A 283 0.95 -19.54 -6.80
C THR A 283 2.26 -19.26 -7.55
N SER A 284 2.19 -18.94 -8.84
CA SER A 284 3.38 -18.63 -9.64
C SER A 284 4.12 -17.35 -9.26
N ALA A 285 3.46 -16.39 -8.59
CA ALA A 285 4.04 -15.07 -8.37
C ALA A 285 4.65 -14.85 -6.98
N PHE A 286 4.25 -15.64 -5.98
CA PHE A 286 4.95 -15.63 -4.69
C PHE A 286 6.24 -16.45 -4.73
N HIS A 287 6.33 -17.45 -5.60
CA HIS A 287 7.58 -18.19 -5.80
C HIS A 287 8.66 -17.31 -6.45
N SER A 288 8.29 -16.34 -7.31
CA SER A 288 9.26 -15.36 -7.84
C SER A 288 9.73 -14.34 -6.80
N LEU A 289 8.97 -14.12 -5.72
CA LEU A 289 9.34 -13.22 -4.63
C LEU A 289 10.29 -13.89 -3.61
N SER A 290 10.19 -15.21 -3.43
CA SER A 290 11.08 -15.97 -2.54
C SER A 290 12.46 -16.25 -3.14
N ASP A 291 12.59 -16.14 -4.47
CA ASP A 291 13.82 -16.45 -5.22
C ASP A 291 14.69 -15.21 -5.54
N ALA A 292 14.29 -14.00 -5.12
CA ALA A 292 14.95 -12.71 -5.40
C ALA A 292 15.61 -12.06 -4.16
#